data_AF-A0A662K096-F1
#
_entry.id   AF-A0A662K096-F1
#
_cell.length_a   1.000
_cell.length_b   1.000
_cell.length_c   1.000
_cell.angle_alpha   90.00
_cell.angle_beta   90.00
_cell.angle_gamma   90.00
#
_symmetry.space_group_name_H-M   'P 1'
#
loop_
_entity.id
_entity.type
_entity.pdbx_description
1 polymer ?
#
loop_
_entity_poly.entity_id
_entity_poly.type
_entity_poly.pdbx_seq_one_letter_code
_entity_poly.pdbx_strand_id
1 'polypeptide(L)' 'MKRLIDLFLKMSFIGFDELKMEEREEFIRLLGEKFKGRLDSFYSRLDQIEERLDHLERVLNQ' A
#
# COMPACT_ATOMS: atom_id res chain seq x y z
N MET A 1 2.15 9.70 7.92
CA MET A 1 2.87 8.59 8.58
C MET A 1 2.87 8.68 10.10
N LYS A 2 3.35 9.78 10.71
CA LYS A 2 3.32 9.95 12.19
C LYS A 2 1.93 9.66 12.79
N ARG A 3 0.89 10.31 12.26
CA ARG A 3 -0.50 10.11 12.69
C ARG A 3 -1.00 8.66 12.59
N LEU A 4 -0.65 7.94 11.53
CA LEU A 4 -1.03 6.53 11.36
C LEU A 4 -0.37 5.66 12.44
N ILE A 5 0.89 5.95 12.77
CA ILE A 5 1.62 5.26 13.84
C ILE A 5 1.03 5.62 15.21
N ASP A 6 0.69 6.89 15.44
CA ASP A 6 0.08 7.32 16.70
C ASP A 6 -1.26 6.62 16.95
N LEU A 7 -2.12 6.54 15.92
CA LEU A 7 -3.38 5.80 15.97
C LEU A 7 -3.15 4.29 16.16
N PHE A 8 -2.14 3.73 15.49
CA PHE A 8 -1.76 2.33 15.65
C PHE A 8 -1.35 2.02 17.10
N LEU A 9 -0.48 2.84 17.69
CA LEU A 9 -0.02 2.67 19.06
C LEU A 9 -1.19 2.83 20.04
N LYS A 10 -2.04 3.84 19.83
CA LYS A 10 -3.25 4.03 20.64
C LYS A 10 -4.14 2.78 20.61
N MET A 11 -4.49 2.26 19.43
CA MET A 11 -5.33 1.06 19.34
C MET A 11 -4.65 -0.20 19.90
N SER A 12 -3.32 -0.32 19.82
CA SER A 12 -2.62 -1.45 20.45
C SER A 12 -2.68 -1.43 21.97
N PHE A 13 -2.90 -0.25 22.56
CA PHE A 13 -2.97 -0.09 24.01
C PHE A 13 -4.41 -0.26 24.52
N ILE A 14 -5.41 0.31 23.84
CA ILE A 14 -6.80 0.30 24.32
C ILE A 14 -7.73 -0.68 23.60
N GLY A 15 -7.32 -1.27 22.47
CA GLY A 15 -8.20 -2.01 21.56
C GLY A 15 -8.75 -1.12 20.43
N PHE A 16 -8.95 -1.71 19.25
CA PHE A 16 -9.48 -0.96 18.10
C PHE A 16 -10.97 -0.61 18.27
N ASP A 17 -11.72 -1.50 18.92
CA ASP A 17 -13.12 -1.36 19.27
C ASP A 17 -13.39 -0.30 20.34
N GLU A 18 -12.35 0.13 21.07
CA GLU A 18 -12.41 1.21 22.06
C GLU A 18 -12.02 2.59 21.49
N LEU A 19 -11.58 2.67 20.22
CA LEU A 19 -11.33 3.95 19.56
C LEU A 19 -12.64 4.71 19.28
N LYS A 20 -12.56 6.04 19.26
CA LYS A 20 -13.66 6.86 18.72
C LYS A 20 -13.86 6.54 17.24
N MET A 21 -15.10 6.62 16.76
CA MET A 21 -15.40 6.25 15.37
C MET A 21 -14.59 7.08 14.37
N GLU A 22 -14.42 8.37 14.63
CA GLU A 22 -13.63 9.26 13.78
C GLU A 22 -12.16 8.83 13.70
N GLU A 23 -11.60 8.31 14.80
CA GLU A 23 -10.23 7.80 14.83
C GLU A 23 -10.10 6.47 14.05
N ARG A 24 -11.13 5.62 14.08
CA ARG A 24 -11.17 4.40 13.27
C ARG A 24 -11.23 4.71 11.78
N GLU A 25 -12.11 5.63 11.39
CA GLU A 25 -12.23 6.09 10.01
C GLU A 25 -10.91 6.71 9.52
N GLU A 26 -10.30 7.57 10.33
CA GLU A 26 -9.00 8.16 10.02
C GLU A 26 -7.91 7.10 9.86
N PHE A 27 -7.85 6.12 10.77
CA PHE A 27 -6.89 5.03 10.72
C PHE A 27 -7.05 4.20 9.44
N ILE A 28 -8.27 3.79 9.10
CA ILE A 28 -8.57 3.00 7.89
C ILE A 28 -8.21 3.79 6.64
N ARG A 29 -8.58 5.08 6.58
CA ARG A 29 -8.25 5.95 5.44
C ARG A 29 -6.74 6.06 5.22
N LEU A 30 -6.00 6.37 6.29
CA LEU A 30 -4.53 6.52 6.23
C LEU A 30 -3.84 5.21 5.85
N LEU A 31 -4.34 4.08 6.36
CA LEU A 31 -3.83 2.75 6.00
C LEU A 31 -4.11 2.45 4.52
N GLY A 32 -5.32 2.75 4.04
CA GLY A 32 -5.73 2.58 2.64
C GLY A 32 -4.86 3.40 1.67
N GLU A 33 -4.59 4.67 1.98
CA GLU A 33 -3.67 5.52 1.21
C GLU A 33 -2.27 4.90 1.12
N LYS A 34 -1.77 4.32 2.22
CA LYS A 34 -0.46 3.66 2.22
C LYS A 34 -0.43 2.40 1.36
N PHE A 35 -1.49 1.60 1.42
CA PHE A 35 -1.62 0.41 0.56
C PHE A 35 -1.74 0.80 -0.91
N LYS A 36 -2.52 1.83 -1.24
CA LYS A 36 -2.64 2.33 -2.61
C LYS A 36 -1.29 2.68 -3.21
N GLY A 37 -0.46 3.47 -2.51
CA GLY A 37 0.87 3.82 -3.02
C GLY A 37 1.81 2.61 -3.20
N ARG A 38 1.66 1.56 -2.39
CA ARG A 38 2.41 0.30 -2.59
C ARG A 38 1.91 -0.47 -3.82
N LEU A 39 0.60 -0.49 -4.05
CA LEU A 39 0.00 -1.12 -5.22
C LEU A 39 0.42 -0.39 -6.50
N ASP A 40 0.38 0.94 -6.52
CA ASP A 40 0.82 1.73 -7.67
C ASP A 40 2.29 1.43 -8.03
N SER A 41 3.16 1.37 -7.02
CA SER A 41 4.57 0.97 -7.22
C SER A 41 4.73 -0.48 -7.69
N PHE A 42 3.85 -1.37 -7.26
CA PHE A 42 3.87 -2.77 -7.70
C PHE A 42 3.47 -2.89 -9.17
N TYR A 43 2.40 -2.21 -9.60
CA TYR A 43 1.98 -2.15 -11.00
C TYR A 43 3.08 -1.60 -11.90
N SER A 44 3.70 -0.47 -11.52
CA SER A 44 4.82 0.08 -12.31
C SER A 44 5.99 -0.90 -12.49
N ARG A 45 6.24 -1.78 -11.51
CA ARG A 45 7.25 -2.82 -11.64
C ARG A 45 6.80 -3.97 -12.55
N LEU A 46 5.50 -4.27 -12.61
CA LEU A 46 4.96 -5.24 -13.55
C LEU A 46 5.08 -4.72 -14.99
N ASP A 47 4.73 -3.47 -15.24
CA ASP A 47 4.89 -2.84 -16.56
C ASP A 47 6.35 -2.95 -17.06
N GLN A 48 7.33 -2.68 -16.18
CA GLN A 48 8.74 -2.84 -16.50
C GLN A 48 9.15 -4.30 -16.76
N ILE A 49 8.52 -5.26 -16.11
CA ILE A 49 8.77 -6.68 -16.36
C ILE A 49 8.19 -7.08 -17.72
N GLU A 50 6.98 -6.61 -18.05
CA GLU A 50 6.35 -6.83 -19.35
C GLU A 50 7.21 -6.29 -20.49
N GLU A 51 7.69 -5.03 -20.40
CA GLU A 51 8.60 -4.44 -21.40
C GLU A 51 9.89 -5.27 -21.60
N ARG A 52 10.44 -5.81 -20.52
CA ARG A 52 11.64 -6.65 -20.59
C ARG A 52 11.36 -8.01 -21.20
N LEU A 53 10.19 -8.59 -20.95
CA LEU A 53 9.76 -9.84 -21.57
C LEU A 53 9.54 -9.66 -23.06
N ASP A 54 8.87 -8.58 -23.48
CA ASP A 54 8.69 -8.21 -24.89
C ASP A 54 10.05 -8.06 -25.61
N HIS A 55 11.02 -7.42 -24.95
CA HIS A 55 12.36 -7.28 -25.51
C HIS A 55 13.05 -8.64 -25.68
N LEU A 56 12.98 -9.52 -24.67
CA LEU A 56 13.56 -10.85 -24.74
C LEU A 56 12.90 -11.71 -25.83
N GLU A 57 11.57 -11.64 -25.97
CA GLU A 57 10.84 -12.35 -27.01
C GLU A 57 11.29 -11.91 -28.41
N ARG A 58 11.49 -10.61 -28.63
CA ARG A 58 12.02 -10.09 -29.89
C ARG A 58 13.43 -10.59 -30.19
N VAL A 59 14.31 -10.66 -29.19
CA VAL A 59 15.69 -11.16 -29.36
C VAL A 59 15.71 -12.66 -29.64
N LEU A 60 14.81 -13.44 -29.02
CA LEU A 60 14.74 -14.89 -29.21
C LEU A 60 14.11 -15.30 -30.54
N ASN A 61 13.20 -14.49 -31.07
CA ASN A 61 12.49 -14.74 -32.33
C ASN A 61 13.12 -14.07 -33.56
N GLN A 62 14.29 -13.43 -33.40
CA GLN A 62 15.14 -12.91 -34.48
C GLN A 62 16.26 -13.89 -34.82
#